data_AF-C1E8N2-F1
#
_entry.id   AF-C1E8N2-F1
#
_cell.length_a   1.000
_cell.length_b   1.000
_cell.length_c   1.000
_cell.angle_alpha   90.00
_cell.angle_beta   90.00
_cell.angle_gamma   90.00
#
_symmetry.space_group_name_H-M   'P 1'
#
loop_
_entity.id
_entity.type
_entity.pdbx_description
1 polymer ?
#
loop_
_entity_poly.entity_id
_entity_poly.type
_entity_poly.pdbx_seq_one_letter_code
_entity_poly.pdbx_strand_id
1 'polypeptide(L)'
;MTGDYVFQLMRKGTKWERRDMYFVGDDDGPKGRRRIGFANEGDADVLEEDRFFRVLLKYSYKHSLMGAANVTGEREGQGDNGIVSGHAYSILQVRRAGTTLGMGGVKLLQLRNPWGTFEWKGAWSDGSDEWKKHPGIASEVGYKETDDGTFWMEYKDFARTFNMVDICDRTTKDDLRLDVNEDDGCLGPMKGCVGGCGQFWCCCMGARVIYWGNQTSSETEKGAGCCVTG
;
A
#
# COMPACT_ATOMS: atom_id res chain seq x y z
N MET A 1 3.14 -19.04 5.51
CA MET A 1 3.17 -17.64 5.97
C MET A 1 4.06 -16.94 4.97
N THR A 2 3.55 -15.96 4.24
CA THR A 2 4.13 -15.50 2.98
C THR A 2 5.46 -14.74 3.14
N GLY A 3 6.07 -14.66 4.32
CA GLY A 3 7.34 -13.95 4.51
C GLY A 3 7.27 -12.43 4.28
N ASP A 4 6.09 -11.90 3.95
CA ASP A 4 5.88 -10.49 3.64
C ASP A 4 6.04 -9.63 4.90
N TYR A 5 6.75 -8.53 4.76
CA TYR A 5 6.92 -7.55 5.83
C TYR A 5 5.68 -6.69 5.95
N VAL A 6 5.00 -6.81 7.09
CA VAL A 6 3.83 -5.99 7.42
C VAL A 6 4.20 -4.99 8.51
N PHE A 7 3.94 -3.72 8.24
CA PHE A 7 4.13 -2.66 9.22
C PHE A 7 3.04 -1.61 9.09
N GLN A 8 2.81 -0.90 10.19
CA GLN A 8 1.80 0.12 10.33
C GLN A 8 2.47 1.46 10.60
N LEU A 9 1.95 2.52 10.00
CA LEU A 9 2.37 3.90 10.21
C LEU A 9 1.22 4.64 10.89
N MET A 10 1.48 5.13 12.10
CA MET A 10 0.50 5.86 12.90
C MET A 10 0.86 7.34 12.97
N ARG A 11 -0.13 8.20 12.75
CA ARG A 11 0.07 9.65 12.86
C ARG A 11 0.03 10.09 14.33
N LYS A 12 1.08 10.79 14.77
CA LYS A 12 1.14 11.52 16.05
C LYS A 12 1.51 12.99 15.78
N GLY A 13 0.52 13.88 15.87
CA GLY A 13 0.71 15.28 15.50
C GLY A 13 1.02 15.42 14.01
N THR A 14 2.18 15.98 13.67
CA THR A 14 2.66 16.14 12.29
C THR A 14 3.57 15.01 11.83
N LYS A 15 3.84 14.02 12.68
CA LYS A 15 4.80 12.95 12.41
C LYS A 15 4.12 11.60 12.28
N TRP A 16 4.75 10.69 11.55
CA TRP A 16 4.31 9.31 11.40
C TRP A 16 5.30 8.38 12.08
N GLU A 17 4.81 7.49 12.93
CA GLU A 17 5.61 6.49 13.63
C GLU A 17 5.36 5.11 13.04
N ARG A 18 6.44 4.41 12.70
CA ARG A 18 6.40 3.02 12.23
C ARG A 18 6.24 2.05 13.40
N ARG A 19 5.39 1.05 13.22
CA ARG A 19 5.21 -0.10 14.09
C ARG A 19 5.27 -1.37 13.26
N ASP A 20 6.19 -2.26 13.58
CA ASP A 20 6.37 -3.51 12.84
C ASP A 20 5.52 -4.61 13.46
N MET A 21 4.94 -5.44 12.58
CA MET A 21 4.19 -6.61 13.01
C MET A 21 5.16 -7.66 13.55
N TYR A 22 4.91 -8.12 14.77
CA TYR A 22 5.71 -9.16 15.42
C TYR A 22 4.81 -10.26 16.00
N PHE A 23 5.39 -11.45 16.20
CA PHE A 23 4.71 -12.54 16.88
C PHE A 23 4.78 -12.33 18.38
N VAL A 24 3.61 -12.24 19.01
CA VAL A 24 3.50 -12.37 20.45
C VAL A 24 3.56 -13.87 20.72
N GLY A 25 4.52 -14.31 21.54
CA GLY A 25 4.75 -15.74 21.82
C GLY A 25 3.51 -16.50 22.31
N ASP A 26 3.66 -17.81 22.47
CA ASP A 26 2.58 -18.71 22.93
C ASP A 26 2.28 -18.54 24.44
N ASP A 27 1.97 -17.32 24.89
CA ASP A 27 1.58 -17.07 26.27
C ASP A 27 0.05 -17.25 26.46
N ASP A 28 -0.30 -18.33 27.18
CA ASP A 28 -1.55 -18.64 27.90
C ASP A 28 -2.91 -18.37 27.18
N GLY A 29 -2.90 -18.26 25.85
CA GLY A 29 -4.10 -18.22 25.03
C GLY A 29 -4.70 -19.60 24.78
N PRO A 30 -5.99 -19.70 24.38
CA PRO A 30 -6.56 -20.97 23.95
C PRO A 30 -5.69 -21.59 22.86
N LYS A 31 -5.21 -22.82 23.13
CA LYS A 31 -4.25 -23.56 22.29
C LYS A 31 -4.60 -23.45 20.80
N GLY A 32 -3.65 -22.97 20.00
CA GLY A 32 -3.75 -22.96 18.53
C GLY A 32 -3.98 -21.59 17.87
N ARG A 33 -4.06 -20.48 18.62
CA ARG A 33 -4.12 -19.13 18.04
C ARG A 33 -2.80 -18.39 18.24
N ARG A 34 -2.04 -18.22 17.14
CA ARG A 34 -0.89 -17.31 17.11
C ARG A 34 -1.39 -15.88 17.28
N ARG A 35 -0.86 -15.14 18.25
CA ARG A 35 -1.16 -13.72 18.44
C ARG A 35 -0.15 -12.87 17.67
N ILE A 36 -0.66 -11.87 16.97
CA ILE A 36 0.15 -10.86 16.30
C ILE A 36 0.03 -9.55 17.09
N GLY A 37 1.15 -8.84 17.20
CA GLY A 37 1.24 -7.54 17.84
C GLY A 37 1.93 -6.54 16.90
N PHE A 38 1.82 -5.26 17.24
CA PHE A 38 2.59 -4.18 16.60
C PHE A 38 3.44 -3.49 17.65
N ALA A 39 4.75 -3.46 17.43
CA ALA A 39 5.70 -2.82 18.33
C ALA A 39 6.58 -1.84 17.56
N ASN A 40 7.09 -0.85 18.26
CA ASN A 40 8.13 0.01 17.73
C ASN A 40 9.44 -0.77 17.86
N GLU A 41 10.10 -1.12 16.75
CA GLU A 41 11.50 -1.56 16.83
C GLU A 41 12.40 -0.33 17.04
N GLY A 42 13.12 -0.29 18.16
CA GLY A 42 14.15 0.73 18.43
C GLY A 42 13.65 2.18 18.51
N ASP A 43 14.53 3.13 18.18
CA ASP A 43 14.16 4.53 17.93
C ASP A 43 13.15 4.53 16.78
N ALA A 44 11.85 4.57 17.11
CA ALA A 44 10.76 4.50 16.13
C ALA A 44 11.13 5.39 14.92
N ASP A 45 11.09 4.81 13.71
CA ASP A 45 11.36 5.55 12.48
C ASP A 45 10.33 6.68 12.37
N VAL A 46 10.65 7.85 12.93
CA VAL A 46 9.78 9.01 12.93
C VAL A 46 9.92 9.66 11.57
N LEU A 47 8.84 9.61 10.79
CA LEU A 47 8.78 10.16 9.45
C LEU A 47 8.08 11.52 9.49
N GLU A 48 8.80 12.56 9.11
CA GLU A 48 8.21 13.85 8.75
C GLU A 48 7.32 13.69 7.50
N GLU A 49 6.37 14.60 7.30
CA GLU A 49 5.34 14.47 6.26
C GLU A 49 5.91 14.25 4.84
N ASP A 50 6.98 14.95 4.48
CA ASP A 50 7.63 14.78 3.18
C ASP A 50 8.30 13.41 3.01
N ARG A 51 8.89 12.89 4.09
CA ARG A 51 9.53 11.57 4.09
C ARG A 51 8.47 10.47 4.01
N PHE A 52 7.35 10.63 4.72
CA PHE A 52 6.24 9.70 4.66
C PHE A 52 5.62 9.62 3.25
N PHE A 53 5.41 10.75 2.56
CA PHE A 53 4.97 10.71 1.16
C PHE A 53 5.91 9.92 0.25
N ARG A 54 7.24 10.07 0.42
CA ARG A 54 8.23 9.29 -0.35
C ARG A 54 8.13 7.78 -0.05
N VAL A 55 7.84 7.42 1.19
CA VAL A 55 7.61 6.02 1.58
C VAL A 55 6.38 5.46 0.86
N LEU A 56 5.26 6.19 0.88
CA LEU A 56 4.04 5.81 0.15
C LEU A 56 4.30 5.68 -1.37
N LEU A 57 5.07 6.61 -1.93
CA LEU A 57 5.46 6.57 -3.35
C LEU A 57 6.32 5.33 -3.66
N LYS A 58 7.29 4.99 -2.81
CA LYS A 58 8.14 3.79 -2.94
C LYS A 58 7.29 2.52 -2.95
N TYR A 59 6.38 2.37 -1.99
CA TYR A 59 5.57 1.16 -1.87
C TYR A 59 4.45 1.08 -2.92
N SER A 60 3.92 2.21 -3.39
CA SER A 60 3.06 2.25 -4.57
C SER A 60 3.79 1.77 -5.82
N TYR A 61 5.04 2.23 -6.05
CA TYR A 61 5.86 1.78 -7.18
C TYR A 61 6.21 0.30 -7.11
N LYS A 62 6.43 -0.24 -5.91
CA LYS A 62 6.63 -1.68 -5.69
C LYS A 62 5.36 -2.51 -5.93
N HIS A 63 4.19 -1.89 -6.07
CA HIS A 63 2.88 -2.56 -6.05
C HIS A 63 2.64 -3.37 -4.77
N SER A 64 3.13 -2.84 -3.65
CA SER A 64 2.84 -3.37 -2.32
C SER A 64 1.38 -3.09 -1.94
N LEU A 65 0.79 -3.90 -1.06
CA LEU A 65 -0.57 -3.66 -0.61
C LEU A 65 -0.56 -2.59 0.46
N MET A 66 -1.43 -1.59 0.32
CA MET A 66 -1.50 -0.46 1.23
C MET A 66 -2.95 -0.17 1.60
N GLY A 67 -3.22 -0.02 2.89
CA GLY A 67 -4.50 0.38 3.44
C GLY A 67 -4.36 1.66 4.26
N ALA A 68 -5.42 2.45 4.34
CA ALA A 68 -5.51 3.62 5.20
C ALA A 68 -6.82 3.60 5.98
N ALA A 69 -6.79 4.06 7.22
CA ALA A 69 -7.99 4.26 8.01
C ALA A 69 -7.90 5.54 8.84
N ASN A 70 -9.06 6.08 9.16
CA ASN A 70 -9.17 7.04 10.25
C ASN A 70 -9.70 6.32 11.49
N VAL A 71 -8.84 6.08 12.47
CA VAL A 71 -9.19 5.38 13.72
C VAL A 71 -9.56 6.34 14.86
N THR A 72 -9.97 7.59 14.58
CA THR A 72 -10.53 8.46 15.61
C THR A 72 -11.96 8.05 15.97
N GLY A 73 -12.16 7.53 17.19
CA GLY A 73 -13.47 7.20 17.73
C GLY A 73 -13.78 5.70 17.75
N GLU A 74 -14.80 5.31 18.52
CA GLU A 74 -15.18 3.90 18.73
C GLU A 74 -16.19 3.36 17.72
N ARG A 75 -16.83 4.23 16.92
CA ARG A 75 -17.90 3.86 15.99
C ARG A 75 -17.66 4.42 14.59
N GLU A 76 -18.10 3.68 13.59
CA GLU A 76 -18.10 4.16 12.21
C GLU A 76 -19.02 5.39 12.08
N GLY A 77 -18.52 6.42 11.41
CA GLY A 77 -19.22 7.69 11.27
C GLY A 77 -18.79 8.42 10.00
N GLN A 78 -19.75 8.78 9.17
CA GLN A 78 -19.50 9.56 7.96
C GLN A 78 -19.18 11.01 8.34
N GLY A 79 -18.00 11.50 7.91
CA GLY A 79 -17.64 12.90 8.02
C GLY A 79 -18.25 13.75 6.92
N ASP A 80 -18.33 15.06 7.15
CA ASP A 80 -18.87 16.03 6.18
C ASP A 80 -18.08 16.06 4.86
N ASN A 81 -16.81 15.66 4.91
CA ASN A 81 -15.91 15.53 3.77
C ASN A 81 -16.16 14.26 2.91
N GLY A 82 -17.12 13.42 3.31
CA GLY A 82 -17.49 12.17 2.63
C GLY A 82 -16.77 10.92 3.14
N ILE A 83 -15.69 11.07 3.92
CA ILE A 83 -14.89 9.93 4.43
C ILE A 83 -15.52 9.34 5.69
N VAL A 84 -15.53 8.02 5.79
CA VAL A 84 -16.06 7.28 6.93
C VAL A 84 -14.94 7.01 7.93
N SER A 85 -15.06 7.57 9.13
CA SER A 85 -14.19 7.26 10.27
C SER A 85 -14.49 5.84 10.74
N GLY A 86 -13.48 5.15 11.29
CA GLY A 86 -13.58 3.74 11.69
C GLY A 86 -13.53 2.74 10.53
N HIS A 87 -13.36 3.21 9.30
CA HIS A 87 -13.38 2.38 8.10
C HIS A 87 -12.03 2.32 7.37
N ALA A 88 -11.75 1.17 6.74
CA ALA A 88 -10.51 0.94 6.00
C ALA A 88 -10.71 1.19 4.49
N TYR A 89 -9.81 1.98 3.92
CA TYR A 89 -9.73 2.31 2.50
C TYR A 89 -8.48 1.68 1.90
N SER A 90 -8.55 1.24 0.65
CA SER A 90 -7.36 0.75 -0.07
C SER A 90 -6.64 1.91 -0.75
N ILE A 91 -5.33 2.04 -0.56
CA ILE A 91 -4.52 2.99 -1.36
C ILE A 91 -4.13 2.26 -2.65
N LEU A 92 -4.68 2.70 -3.77
CA LEU A 92 -4.45 2.09 -5.08
C LEU A 92 -3.18 2.64 -5.74
N GLN A 93 -3.01 3.96 -5.71
CA GLN A 93 -1.92 4.64 -6.39
C GLN A 93 -1.44 5.86 -5.62
N VAL A 94 -0.15 6.13 -5.73
CA VAL A 94 0.48 7.36 -5.21
C VAL A 94 1.28 7.97 -6.35
N ARG A 95 1.00 9.24 -6.66
CA ARG A 95 1.60 9.96 -7.79
C ARG A 95 2.04 11.35 -7.37
N ARG A 96 3.09 11.84 -8.03
CA ARG A 96 3.47 13.24 -8.03
C ARG A 96 3.32 13.74 -9.46
N ALA A 97 2.21 14.44 -9.73
CA ALA A 97 1.78 14.80 -11.08
C ALA A 97 1.98 16.28 -11.39
N GLY A 98 2.10 16.64 -12.67
CA GLY A 98 2.32 18.01 -13.12
C GLY A 98 3.72 18.52 -12.78
N THR A 99 4.72 17.64 -12.82
CA THR A 99 6.13 18.03 -12.62
C THR A 99 6.72 18.61 -13.89
N THR A 100 7.59 19.61 -13.74
CA THR A 100 8.37 20.20 -14.85
C THR A 100 9.83 19.89 -14.60
N LEU A 101 10.48 19.15 -15.52
CA LEU A 101 11.87 18.70 -15.37
C LEU A 101 12.13 17.97 -14.03
N GLY A 102 11.15 17.19 -13.55
CA GLY A 102 11.23 16.49 -12.26
C GLY A 102 11.07 17.37 -11.02
N MET A 103 10.81 18.67 -11.18
CA MET A 103 10.58 19.62 -10.09
C MET A 103 9.11 20.03 -10.00
N GLY A 104 8.66 20.41 -8.80
CA GLY A 104 7.27 20.85 -8.57
C GLY A 104 6.25 19.71 -8.56
N GLY A 105 5.02 19.98 -8.97
CA GLY A 105 3.93 19.00 -9.06
C GLY A 105 3.13 18.78 -7.77
N VAL A 106 1.91 18.28 -7.97
CA VAL A 106 0.92 17.99 -6.93
C VAL A 106 1.07 16.55 -6.47
N LYS A 107 1.05 16.33 -5.15
CA LYS A 107 1.12 15.01 -4.52
C LYS A 107 -0.30 14.45 -4.41
N LEU A 108 -0.60 13.40 -5.17
CA LEU A 108 -1.92 12.81 -5.28
C LEU A 108 -1.92 11.35 -4.83
N LEU A 109 -3.00 10.94 -4.19
CA LEU A 109 -3.27 9.56 -3.80
C LEU A 109 -4.62 9.15 -4.36
N GLN A 110 -4.69 7.97 -4.95
CA GLN A 110 -5.93 7.32 -5.33
C GLN A 110 -6.29 6.30 -4.26
N LEU A 111 -7.47 6.45 -3.66
CA LEU A 111 -8.00 5.54 -2.66
C LEU A 111 -9.28 4.90 -3.16
N ARG A 112 -9.66 3.79 -2.53
CA ARG A 112 -10.92 3.10 -2.78
C ARG A 112 -11.64 2.77 -1.48
N ASN A 113 -12.90 3.16 -1.39
CA ASN A 113 -13.83 2.62 -0.41
C ASN A 113 -14.32 1.23 -0.89
N PRO A 114 -14.11 0.15 -0.13
CA PRO A 114 -14.61 -1.18 -0.52
C PRO A 114 -16.15 -1.27 -0.61
N TRP A 115 -16.91 -0.36 0.03
CA TRP A 115 -18.36 -0.27 -0.12
C TRP A 115 -18.81 0.31 -1.46
N GLY A 116 -17.90 0.80 -2.29
CA GLY A 116 -18.21 1.38 -3.59
C GLY A 116 -18.98 2.71 -3.53
N THR A 117 -19.05 3.33 -2.35
CA THR A 117 -19.76 4.58 -2.07
C THR A 117 -18.98 5.39 -1.02
N PHE A 118 -19.48 6.56 -0.62
CA PHE A 118 -18.82 7.43 0.39
C PHE A 118 -17.41 7.85 -0.01
N GLU A 119 -17.35 8.55 -1.15
CA GLU A 119 -16.14 9.10 -1.72
C GLU A 119 -15.78 10.46 -1.13
N TRP A 120 -14.52 10.84 -1.31
CA TRP A 120 -14.01 12.17 -0.99
C TRP A 120 -14.79 13.25 -1.74
N LYS A 121 -15.11 14.37 -1.06
CA LYS A 121 -15.86 15.50 -1.65
C LYS A 121 -15.05 16.79 -1.79
N GLY A 122 -13.75 16.74 -1.54
CA GLY A 122 -12.87 17.92 -1.58
C GLY A 122 -12.07 18.03 -2.87
N ALA A 123 -10.95 18.76 -2.83
CA ALA A 123 -10.09 18.95 -3.99
C ALA A 123 -9.65 17.61 -4.59
N TRP A 124 -9.72 17.49 -5.92
CA TRP A 124 -9.43 16.29 -6.70
C TRP A 124 -10.42 15.13 -6.51
N SER A 125 -11.58 15.34 -5.87
CA SER A 125 -12.68 14.37 -5.89
C SER A 125 -13.22 14.13 -7.29
N ASP A 126 -14.13 13.18 -7.41
CA ASP A 126 -14.90 13.00 -8.63
C ASP A 126 -15.74 14.27 -8.92
N GLY A 127 -15.73 14.71 -10.18
CA GLY A 127 -16.39 15.95 -10.64
C GLY A 127 -15.72 17.26 -10.19
N SER A 128 -14.61 17.22 -9.44
CA SER A 128 -13.88 18.38 -8.93
C SER A 128 -13.38 19.31 -10.04
N ASP A 129 -13.48 20.63 -9.82
CA ASP A 129 -13.04 21.64 -10.79
C ASP A 129 -11.52 21.65 -11.01
N GLU A 130 -10.76 21.08 -10.09
CA GLU A 130 -9.32 20.88 -10.17
C GLU A 130 -8.93 20.08 -11.42
N TRP A 131 -9.71 19.05 -11.78
CA TRP A 131 -9.50 18.28 -13.00
C TRP A 131 -9.68 19.11 -14.27
N LYS A 132 -10.69 19.99 -14.28
CA LYS A 132 -10.96 20.91 -15.40
C LYS A 132 -9.88 21.97 -15.54
N LYS A 133 -9.35 22.46 -14.41
CA LYS A 133 -8.26 23.46 -14.38
C LYS A 133 -6.91 22.86 -14.77
N HIS A 134 -6.70 21.57 -14.52
CA HIS A 134 -5.43 20.88 -14.76
C HIS A 134 -5.59 19.60 -15.60
N PRO A 135 -6.01 19.71 -16.87
CA PRO A 135 -6.27 18.54 -17.73
C PRO A 135 -5.01 17.70 -17.99
N GLY A 136 -3.83 18.30 -17.97
CA GLY A 136 -2.56 17.56 -18.07
C GLY A 136 -2.33 16.61 -16.90
N ILE A 137 -2.67 17.03 -15.68
CA ILE A 137 -2.59 16.18 -14.48
C ILE A 137 -3.62 15.05 -14.57
N ALA A 138 -4.85 15.36 -15.00
CA ALA A 138 -5.90 14.36 -15.20
C ALA A 138 -5.45 13.24 -16.14
N SER A 139 -4.85 13.61 -17.29
CA SER A 139 -4.30 12.64 -18.23
C SER A 139 -3.11 11.86 -17.69
N GLU A 140 -2.22 12.50 -16.92
CA GLU A 140 -1.03 11.86 -16.35
C GLU A 140 -1.38 10.78 -15.33
N VAL A 141 -2.38 11.04 -14.48
CA VAL A 141 -2.83 10.09 -13.46
C VAL A 141 -3.90 9.13 -13.96
N GLY A 142 -4.39 9.31 -15.19
CA GLY A 142 -5.44 8.48 -15.78
C GLY A 142 -6.79 8.66 -15.08
N TYR A 143 -7.11 9.88 -14.66
CA TYR A 143 -8.38 10.21 -14.02
C TYR A 143 -9.56 9.85 -14.92
N LYS A 144 -10.54 9.18 -14.33
CA LYS A 144 -11.85 8.89 -14.90
C LYS A 144 -12.88 9.18 -13.81
N GLU A 145 -13.94 9.87 -14.17
CA GLU A 145 -15.05 10.13 -13.27
C GLU A 145 -15.92 8.87 -13.22
N THR A 146 -15.91 8.18 -12.08
CA THR A 146 -16.59 6.90 -11.89
C THR A 146 -17.07 6.75 -10.46
N ASP A 147 -18.38 6.57 -10.28
CA ASP A 147 -19.00 6.28 -8.97
C ASP A 147 -18.82 4.79 -8.64
N ASP A 148 -17.61 4.40 -8.24
CA ASP A 148 -17.24 3.02 -7.91
C ASP A 148 -16.52 2.90 -6.54
N GLY A 149 -16.53 3.98 -5.77
CA GLY A 149 -15.83 4.15 -4.51
C GLY A 149 -14.37 4.56 -4.67
N THR A 150 -13.83 4.68 -5.90
CA THR A 150 -12.48 5.20 -6.12
C THR A 150 -12.48 6.71 -6.26
N PHE A 151 -11.52 7.34 -5.59
CA PHE A 151 -11.37 8.79 -5.66
C PHE A 151 -9.91 9.16 -5.52
N TRP A 152 -9.57 10.33 -6.02
CA TRP A 152 -8.27 10.95 -5.80
C TRP A 152 -8.38 12.01 -4.71
N MET A 153 -7.28 12.22 -4.01
CA MET A 153 -7.15 13.31 -3.05
C MET A 153 -5.71 13.82 -3.02
N GLU A 154 -5.55 15.07 -2.62
CA GLU A 154 -4.22 15.63 -2.37
C GLU A 154 -3.63 15.08 -1.07
N TYR A 155 -2.31 14.86 -1.04
CA TYR A 155 -1.60 14.35 0.14
C TYR A 155 -1.82 15.19 1.39
N LYS A 156 -1.97 16.51 1.26
CA LYS A 156 -2.25 17.40 2.40
C LYS A 156 -3.59 17.06 3.07
N ASP A 157 -4.59 16.70 2.28
CA ASP A 157 -5.93 16.31 2.75
C ASP A 157 -5.87 14.89 3.32
N PHE A 158 -5.16 13.99 2.65
CA PHE A 158 -4.91 12.64 3.14
C PHE A 158 -4.30 12.65 4.55
N ALA A 159 -3.22 13.42 4.74
CA ALA A 159 -2.56 13.52 6.03
C ALA A 159 -3.49 14.04 7.12
N ARG A 160 -4.39 14.99 6.81
CA ARG A 160 -5.38 15.53 7.76
C ARG A 160 -6.51 14.56 8.09
N THR A 161 -6.93 13.74 7.14
CA THR A 161 -8.11 12.87 7.28
C THR A 161 -7.75 11.49 7.82
N PHE A 162 -6.64 10.90 7.39
CA PHE A 162 -6.22 9.56 7.77
C PHE A 162 -5.09 9.62 8.82
N ASN A 163 -5.15 8.74 9.81
CA ASN A 163 -4.18 8.69 10.91
C ASN A 163 -3.51 7.32 11.07
N MET A 164 -3.89 6.33 10.25
CA MET A 164 -3.31 5.00 10.23
C MET A 164 -3.13 4.54 8.78
N VAL A 165 -1.95 4.00 8.47
CA VAL A 165 -1.66 3.37 7.19
C VAL A 165 -1.00 2.02 7.43
N ASP A 166 -1.54 0.97 6.83
CA ASP A 166 -0.97 -0.37 6.86
C ASP A 166 -0.28 -0.64 5.52
N ILE A 167 0.96 -1.15 5.57
CA ILE A 167 1.71 -1.54 4.38
C ILE A 167 2.12 -3.00 4.55
N CYS A 168 1.77 -3.81 3.57
CA CYS A 168 2.29 -5.15 3.38
C CYS A 168 3.25 -5.10 2.20
N ASP A 169 4.55 -5.06 2.50
CA ASP A 169 5.59 -5.09 1.49
C ASP A 169 5.64 -6.48 0.85
N ARG A 170 5.23 -6.53 -0.41
CA ARG A 170 5.36 -7.73 -1.24
C ARG A 170 6.78 -7.83 -1.78
N THR A 171 7.78 -7.80 -0.90
CA THR A 171 9.19 -8.06 -1.24
C THR A 171 9.38 -9.48 -1.80
N THR A 172 8.35 -10.31 -1.71
CA THR A 172 8.14 -11.62 -2.35
C THR A 172 7.66 -11.54 -3.80
N LYS A 173 7.94 -10.44 -4.51
CA LYS A 173 7.60 -10.34 -5.94
C LYS A 173 8.29 -11.45 -6.77
N ASP A 174 9.43 -11.94 -6.27
CA ASP A 174 10.19 -13.07 -6.83
C ASP A 174 9.92 -14.41 -6.13
N ASP A 175 8.99 -14.47 -5.16
CA ASP A 175 8.55 -15.74 -4.60
C ASP A 175 7.74 -16.49 -5.66
N LEU A 176 7.99 -17.80 -5.74
CA LEU A 176 7.24 -18.71 -6.59
C LEU A 176 5.74 -18.60 -6.27
N ARG A 177 5.01 -17.88 -7.13
CA ARG A 177 3.56 -17.87 -7.10
C ARG A 177 3.07 -19.14 -7.77
N LEU A 178 2.33 -19.95 -7.02
CA LEU A 178 1.52 -21.01 -7.60
C LEU A 178 0.33 -20.35 -8.29
N ASP A 179 0.48 -20.10 -9.58
CA ASP A 179 -0.65 -19.73 -10.43
C ASP A 179 -1.51 -20.98 -10.67
N VAL A 180 -2.55 -21.12 -9.86
CA VAL A 180 -3.49 -22.24 -9.92
C VAL A 180 -4.47 -22.14 -11.09
N ASN A 181 -4.39 -21.09 -11.92
CA ASN A 181 -5.22 -20.88 -13.11
C ASN A 181 -6.71 -21.14 -12.83
N GLU A 182 -7.25 -20.55 -11.75
CA GLU A 182 -8.61 -20.83 -11.27
C GLU A 182 -9.70 -20.55 -12.32
N ASP A 183 -9.42 -19.63 -13.25
CA ASP A 183 -10.30 -19.27 -14.38
C ASP A 183 -10.40 -20.38 -15.46
N ASP A 184 -9.46 -21.35 -15.48
CA ASP A 184 -9.44 -22.48 -16.43
C ASP A 184 -10.30 -23.68 -15.96
N GLY A 185 -11.13 -23.49 -14.93
CA GLY A 185 -12.02 -24.53 -14.41
C GLY A 185 -11.28 -25.75 -13.88
N CYS A 186 -11.78 -26.96 -14.14
CA CYS A 186 -11.21 -28.20 -13.58
C CYS A 186 -9.76 -28.49 -14.03
N LEU A 187 -9.28 -27.87 -15.12
CA LEU A 187 -7.93 -28.08 -15.65
C LEU A 187 -6.90 -27.09 -15.09
N GLY A 188 -7.36 -25.99 -14.49
CA GLY A 188 -6.51 -24.96 -13.88
C GLY A 188 -5.48 -25.53 -12.90
N PRO A 189 -5.89 -26.32 -11.90
CA PRO A 189 -4.96 -26.89 -10.92
C PRO A 189 -3.87 -27.77 -11.56
N MET A 190 -4.22 -28.57 -12.58
CA MET A 190 -3.24 -29.41 -13.28
C MET A 190 -2.23 -28.56 -14.06
N LYS A 191 -2.72 -27.54 -14.77
CA LYS A 191 -1.88 -26.60 -15.53
C LYS A 191 -0.94 -25.81 -14.62
N GLY A 192 -1.45 -25.36 -13.47
CA GLY A 192 -0.65 -24.72 -12.42
C GLY A 192 0.45 -25.62 -11.87
N CYS A 193 0.13 -26.89 -11.59
CA CYS A 193 1.14 -27.86 -11.14
C CYS A 193 2.24 -28.11 -12.17
N VAL A 194 1.88 -28.37 -13.44
CA VAL A 194 2.87 -28.66 -14.49
C VAL A 194 3.73 -27.42 -14.79
N GLY A 195 3.11 -26.25 -14.88
CA GLY A 195 3.80 -24.97 -15.09
C GLY A 195 4.74 -24.63 -13.94
N GLY A 196 4.27 -24.78 -12.70
CA GLY A 196 5.06 -24.55 -11.48
C GLY A 196 6.25 -25.50 -11.35
N CYS A 197 6.06 -26.80 -11.61
CA CYS A 197 7.16 -27.78 -11.61
C CYS A 197 8.19 -27.48 -12.70
N GLY A 198 7.77 -27.10 -13.91
CA GLY A 198 8.68 -26.70 -14.99
C GLY A 198 9.49 -25.46 -14.64
N GLN A 199 8.84 -24.44 -14.08
CA GLN A 199 9.51 -23.23 -13.61
C GLN A 199 10.50 -23.50 -12.47
N PHE A 200 10.12 -24.34 -11.51
CA PHE A 200 10.94 -24.63 -10.35
C PHE A 200 12.18 -25.46 -10.71
N TRP A 201 11.99 -26.57 -11.42
CA TRP A 201 13.05 -27.54 -11.71
C TRP A 201 13.77 -27.27 -13.03
N CYS A 202 13.04 -26.93 -14.09
CA CYS A 202 13.62 -26.80 -15.44
C CYS A 202 14.16 -25.39 -15.72
N CYS A 203 13.55 -24.35 -15.17
CA CYS A 203 14.02 -22.96 -15.31
C CYS A 203 14.95 -22.52 -14.16
N CYS A 204 15.37 -23.43 -13.28
CA CYS A 204 16.23 -23.18 -12.12
C CYS A 204 15.73 -22.08 -11.17
N MET A 205 14.45 -21.68 -11.26
CA MET A 205 13.90 -20.65 -10.37
C MET A 205 13.79 -21.18 -8.95
N GLY A 206 13.59 -22.49 -8.76
CA GLY A 206 13.62 -23.13 -7.44
C GLY A 206 14.99 -23.03 -6.77
N ALA A 207 16.08 -23.37 -7.47
CA ALA A 207 17.43 -23.24 -6.95
C ALA A 207 17.80 -21.77 -6.67
N ARG A 208 17.40 -20.85 -7.54
CA ARG A 208 17.60 -19.41 -7.32
C ARG A 208 16.87 -18.91 -6.08
N VAL A 209 15.62 -19.31 -5.85
CA VAL A 209 14.85 -18.94 -4.65
C VAL A 209 15.42 -19.61 -3.39
N ILE A 210 15.88 -20.86 -3.46
CA ILE A 210 16.42 -21.58 -2.29
C ILE A 210 17.80 -21.02 -1.88
N TYR A 211 18.69 -20.74 -2.83
CA TYR A 211 20.07 -20.38 -2.55
C TYR A 211 20.35 -18.87 -2.61
N TRP A 212 19.53 -18.12 -3.34
CA TRP A 212 19.64 -16.65 -3.51
C TRP A 212 18.32 -15.92 -3.21
N GLY A 213 17.35 -16.60 -2.59
CA GLY A 213 16.10 -15.99 -2.14
C GLY A 213 16.36 -14.80 -1.21
N ASN A 214 15.56 -13.76 -1.42
CA ASN A 214 15.80 -12.40 -0.95
C ASN A 214 16.33 -12.32 0.49
N GLN A 215 17.46 -11.64 0.67
CA GLN A 215 17.81 -11.08 1.97
C GLN A 215 16.70 -10.11 2.36
N THR A 216 15.92 -10.53 3.34
CA THR A 216 14.86 -9.77 3.95
C THR A 216 15.50 -8.66 4.78
N SER A 217 15.54 -7.44 4.22
CA SER A 217 16.15 -6.27 4.85
C SER A 217 15.31 -5.85 6.07
N SER A 218 15.83 -6.07 7.28
CA SER A 218 15.23 -5.60 8.54
C SER A 218 15.32 -4.08 8.72
N GLU A 219 16.18 -3.40 7.96
CA GLU A 219 16.29 -1.94 8.00
C GLU A 219 15.43 -1.31 6.89
N THR A 220 14.70 -0.24 7.22
CA THR A 220 14.28 0.72 6.19
C THR A 220 15.56 1.19 5.48
N GLU A 221 15.86 0.62 4.30
CA GLU A 221 17.06 0.96 3.54
C GLU A 221 17.27 2.47 3.55
N LYS A 222 18.35 2.89 4.21
CA LYS A 222 18.72 4.29 4.34
C LYS A 222 18.95 4.83 2.94
N GLY A 223 18.06 5.73 2.53
CA GLY A 223 18.12 6.59 1.35
C GLY A 223 19.09 6.17 0.24
N ALA A 224 18.59 5.39 -0.73
CA ALA A 224 19.20 5.42 -2.05
C ALA A 224 18.94 6.82 -2.63
N GLY A 225 20.02 7.58 -2.83
CA GLY A 225 20.01 8.92 -3.36
C GLY A 225 19.38 9.01 -4.74
N CYS A 226 18.96 10.23 -5.08
CA CYS A 226 18.55 10.64 -6.42
C CYS A 226 19.44 10.01 -7.49
N CYS A 227 18.82 9.24 -8.38
CA CYS A 227 19.09 9.11 -9.83
C CYS A 227 18.58 7.74 -10.30
N VAL A 228 17.39 7.70 -10.91
CA VAL A 228 17.03 6.61 -11.81
C VAL A 228 17.10 7.18 -13.22
N THR A 229 18.19 6.87 -13.92
CA THR A 229 18.40 7.09 -15.35
C THR A 229 18.54 5.72 -16.01
N GLY A 230 17.83 5.49 -17.12
CA GLY A 230 17.99 4.33 -17.99
C GLY A 230 16.69 3.60 -18.24
#